data_AF-A0A6J4UEA3-F1
#
_entry.id   AF-A0A6J4UEA3-F1
#
_cell.length_a   1.000
_cell.length_b   1.000
_cell.length_c   1.000
_cell.angle_alpha   90.00
_cell.angle_beta   90.00
_cell.angle_gamma   90.00
#
_symmetry.space_group_name_H-M   'P 1'
#
loop_
_entity.id
_entity.type
_entity.pdbx_description
1 polymer ?
#
loop_
_entity_poly.entity_id
_entity_poly.type
_entity_poly.pdbx_seq_one_letter_code
_entity_poly.pdbx_strand_id
1 'polypeptide(L)'
;MLPTAPHSIDPAAAFARWHGTGVLAQAAVTLAPFDLPYGNLANLPGWILWLGHPPVPDGLPLLPAPSALLWDDPAQVLALGAAVALDYAARRGAADPAATRALLGRESPLAVLVPGEVSDALDPLLAEATALGLPVVRGGAVHRLAVGAIPAFASRETGHAAALGRPHDPALAFETVAGEVRIGGNPLSSYVLHHEGERDGVEVVGEPSARVGIEVGVLAPGVDLAATAALEAEAAAYPGFLQGVTSHVSDHSLAIGWEGIAPTPVHIGEAIRVWLKAIHRLPLVDVRIAFAPPQGRSARLVDMRARAAEFKEIRTLGEAARKV
;
A
#
# COMPACT_ATOMS: atom_id res chain seq x y z
N MET A 1 5.99 9.43 -20.09
CA MET A 1 5.83 8.27 -19.19
C MET A 1 6.75 7.19 -19.69
N LEU A 2 7.67 6.69 -18.85
CA LEU A 2 8.35 5.44 -19.17
C LEU A 2 7.30 4.32 -19.05
N PRO A 3 7.16 3.41 -20.03
CA PRO A 3 6.29 2.27 -19.89
C PRO A 3 6.82 1.40 -18.76
N THR A 4 6.03 1.24 -17.70
CA THR A 4 6.29 0.29 -16.63
C THR A 4 6.20 -1.10 -17.24
N ALA A 5 7.25 -1.92 -17.11
CA ALA A 5 7.17 -3.31 -17.56
C ALA A 5 5.97 -3.97 -16.85
N PRO A 6 5.05 -4.60 -17.59
CA PRO A 6 3.89 -5.22 -16.97
C PRO A 6 4.32 -6.29 -15.97
N HIS A 7 3.59 -6.37 -14.85
CA HIS A 7 3.83 -7.40 -13.86
C HIS A 7 3.02 -8.64 -14.20
N SER A 8 3.70 -9.75 -14.50
CA SER A 8 3.03 -11.02 -14.73
C SER A 8 2.53 -11.59 -13.40
N ILE A 9 1.25 -11.95 -13.38
CA ILE A 9 0.56 -12.61 -12.28
C ILE A 9 0.30 -14.06 -12.69
N ASP A 10 0.70 -14.99 -11.83
CA ASP A 10 0.31 -16.40 -11.90
C ASP A 10 -0.82 -16.64 -10.86
N PRO A 11 -2.07 -16.83 -11.30
CA PRO A 11 -3.20 -17.04 -10.40
C PRO A 11 -3.03 -18.23 -9.45
N ALA A 12 -2.51 -19.36 -9.95
CA ALA A 12 -2.31 -20.54 -9.12
C ALA A 12 -1.28 -20.26 -8.01
N ALA A 13 -0.18 -19.58 -8.35
CA ALA A 13 0.83 -19.19 -7.38
C ALA A 13 0.30 -18.19 -6.33
N ALA A 14 -0.58 -17.27 -6.73
CA ALA A 14 -1.20 -16.31 -5.82
C ALA A 14 -2.06 -17.03 -4.76
N PHE A 15 -2.86 -18.01 -5.16
CA PHE A 15 -3.71 -18.79 -4.24
C PHE A 15 -2.92 -19.75 -3.35
N ALA A 16 -1.85 -20.37 -3.86
CA ALA A 16 -1.00 -21.27 -3.08
C ALA A 16 -0.42 -20.60 -1.82
N ARG A 17 -0.09 -19.31 -1.90
CA ARG A 17 0.42 -18.52 -0.76
C ARG A 17 -0.63 -18.24 0.31
N TRP A 18 -1.90 -18.22 -0.07
CA TRP A 18 -3.02 -17.96 0.84
C TRP A 18 -3.57 -19.25 1.48
N HIS A 19 -3.00 -20.42 1.15
CA HIS A 19 -3.47 -21.75 1.58
C HIS A 19 -4.96 -22.03 1.22
N GLY A 20 -5.46 -21.40 0.16
CA GLY A 20 -6.83 -21.60 -0.29
C GLY A 20 -7.02 -22.96 -0.95
N THR A 21 -8.01 -23.73 -0.51
CA THR A 21 -8.49 -24.95 -1.19
C THR A 21 -9.93 -24.82 -1.71
N GLY A 22 -10.49 -23.61 -1.63
CA GLY A 22 -11.86 -23.28 -2.01
C GLY A 22 -12.10 -23.28 -3.52
N VAL A 23 -13.32 -22.90 -3.90
CA VAL A 23 -13.77 -22.98 -5.30
C VAL A 23 -13.01 -21.97 -6.16
N LEU A 24 -12.67 -20.80 -5.60
CA LEU A 24 -11.85 -19.82 -6.30
C LEU A 24 -10.43 -20.34 -6.57
N ALA A 25 -9.82 -21.04 -5.61
CA ALA A 25 -8.51 -21.65 -5.80
C ALA A 25 -8.53 -22.71 -6.91
N GLN A 26 -9.58 -23.52 -6.98
CA GLN A 26 -9.75 -24.53 -8.04
C GLN A 26 -9.92 -23.87 -9.41
N ALA A 27 -10.74 -22.83 -9.50
CA ALA A 27 -10.90 -22.07 -10.74
C ALA A 27 -9.59 -21.39 -11.17
N ALA A 28 -8.78 -20.89 -10.22
CA ALA A 28 -7.50 -20.23 -10.51
C ALA A 28 -6.48 -21.14 -11.20
N VAL A 29 -6.49 -22.45 -10.95
CA VAL A 29 -5.58 -23.41 -11.59
C VAL A 29 -5.77 -23.48 -13.11
N THR A 30 -6.96 -23.13 -13.60
CA THR A 30 -7.28 -23.13 -15.03
C THR A 30 -6.88 -21.84 -15.75
N LEU A 31 -6.50 -20.80 -14.99
CA LEU A 31 -6.15 -19.50 -15.55
C LEU A 31 -4.68 -19.46 -15.97
N ALA A 32 -4.44 -18.98 -17.19
CA ALA A 32 -3.09 -18.68 -17.64
C ALA A 32 -2.54 -17.42 -16.93
N PRO A 33 -1.21 -17.32 -16.75
CA PRO A 33 -0.60 -16.08 -16.30
C PRO A 33 -0.92 -14.92 -17.24
N PHE A 34 -1.06 -13.73 -16.68
CA PHE A 34 -1.36 -12.52 -17.43
C PHE A 34 -0.65 -11.31 -16.83
N ASP A 35 -0.50 -10.28 -17.66
CA ASP A 35 0.23 -9.07 -17.35
C ASP A 35 -0.71 -8.00 -16.81
N LEU A 36 -0.33 -7.39 -15.68
CA LEU A 36 -1.12 -6.35 -15.03
C LEU A 36 -0.33 -5.02 -14.92
N PRO A 37 -0.91 -3.90 -15.38
CA PRO A 37 -0.27 -2.59 -15.33
C PRO A 37 -0.57 -1.88 -14.00
N TYR A 38 0.05 -2.33 -12.89
CA TYR A 38 -0.13 -1.72 -11.57
C TYR A 38 0.10 -0.20 -11.55
N GLY A 39 1.01 0.33 -12.38
CA GLY A 39 1.24 1.78 -12.47
C GLY A 39 0.01 2.60 -12.87
N ASN A 40 -1.01 2.00 -13.50
CA ASN A 40 -2.27 2.69 -13.81
C ASN A 40 -3.04 3.11 -12.56
N LEU A 41 -2.84 2.42 -11.43
CA LEU A 41 -3.47 2.72 -10.16
C LEU A 41 -3.08 4.09 -9.58
N ALA A 42 -1.97 4.70 -10.04
CA ALA A 42 -1.63 6.07 -9.67
C ALA A 42 -2.61 7.13 -10.21
N ASN A 43 -3.53 6.75 -11.11
CA ASN A 43 -4.51 7.64 -11.73
C ASN A 43 -5.96 7.24 -11.45
N LEU A 44 -6.19 6.17 -10.68
CA LEU A 44 -7.52 5.68 -10.38
C LEU A 44 -7.56 4.98 -9.02
N PRO A 45 -8.66 5.09 -8.27
CA PRO A 45 -8.72 4.60 -6.89
C PRO A 45 -8.72 3.07 -6.81
N GLY A 46 -9.19 2.38 -7.85
CA GLY A 46 -9.08 0.94 -7.98
C GLY A 46 -9.85 0.44 -9.22
N TRP A 47 -9.63 -0.82 -9.55
CA TRP A 47 -10.30 -1.49 -10.66
C TRP A 47 -11.63 -2.13 -10.24
N ILE A 48 -12.51 -2.29 -11.22
CA ILE A 48 -13.78 -2.99 -11.07
C ILE A 48 -13.75 -4.30 -11.85
N LEU A 49 -14.06 -5.38 -11.15
CA LEU A 49 -14.42 -6.65 -11.75
C LEU A 49 -15.94 -6.68 -11.94
N TRP A 50 -16.40 -6.56 -13.18
CA TRP A 50 -17.82 -6.60 -13.54
C TRP A 50 -18.28 -8.06 -13.71
N LEU A 51 -19.27 -8.50 -12.92
CA LEU A 51 -19.87 -9.84 -13.04
C LEU A 51 -21.20 -9.85 -13.81
N GLY A 52 -21.53 -8.78 -14.53
CA GLY A 52 -22.70 -8.77 -15.40
C GLY A 52 -22.39 -9.20 -16.82
N HIS A 53 -23.45 -9.50 -17.58
CA HIS A 53 -23.32 -9.57 -19.03
C HIS A 53 -23.07 -8.17 -19.62
N PRO A 54 -22.24 -8.02 -20.66
CA PRO A 54 -22.13 -6.77 -21.41
C PRO A 54 -23.49 -6.23 -21.90
N PRO A 55 -23.65 -4.90 -22.08
CA PRO A 55 -22.61 -3.88 -22.01
C PRO A 55 -22.26 -3.49 -20.56
N VAL A 56 -20.97 -3.19 -20.34
CA VAL A 56 -20.51 -2.59 -19.08
C VAL A 56 -20.94 -1.11 -19.03
N PRO A 57 -21.42 -0.60 -17.88
CA PRO A 57 -21.71 0.82 -17.71
C PRO A 57 -20.50 1.73 -18.00
N ASP A 58 -20.75 2.81 -18.75
CA ASP A 58 -19.71 3.79 -19.08
C ASP A 58 -19.05 4.41 -17.84
N GLY A 59 -17.73 4.54 -17.91
CA GLY A 59 -16.90 5.21 -16.90
C GLY A 59 -16.46 4.32 -15.73
N LEU A 60 -16.74 3.01 -15.77
CA LEU A 60 -16.17 2.08 -14.79
C LEU A 60 -14.70 1.77 -15.13
N PRO A 61 -13.77 1.91 -14.18
CA PRO A 61 -12.37 1.55 -14.39
C PRO A 61 -12.22 0.03 -14.31
N LEU A 62 -12.51 -0.67 -15.41
CA LEU A 62 -12.45 -2.13 -15.44
C LEU A 62 -11.04 -2.66 -15.17
N LEU A 63 -10.97 -3.85 -14.56
CA LEU A 63 -9.72 -4.61 -14.48
C LEU A 63 -9.16 -4.83 -15.90
N PRO A 64 -7.93 -4.38 -16.20
CA PRO A 64 -7.34 -4.51 -17.53
C PRO A 64 -6.79 -5.93 -17.75
N ALA A 65 -7.69 -6.91 -17.78
CA ALA A 65 -7.37 -8.30 -18.06
C ALA A 65 -7.81 -8.71 -19.47
N PRO A 66 -7.23 -9.79 -20.06
CA PRO A 66 -7.68 -10.31 -21.35
C PRO A 66 -9.18 -10.58 -21.36
N SER A 67 -9.88 -10.16 -22.40
CA SER A 67 -11.35 -10.29 -22.49
C SER A 67 -11.83 -11.74 -22.41
N ALA A 68 -11.01 -12.70 -22.85
CA ALA A 68 -11.28 -14.13 -22.73
C ALA A 68 -11.39 -14.60 -21.26
N LEU A 69 -10.84 -13.85 -20.29
CA LEU A 69 -10.89 -14.17 -18.87
C LEU A 69 -12.03 -13.46 -18.12
N LEU A 70 -12.76 -12.55 -18.77
CA LEU A 70 -13.68 -11.63 -18.09
C LEU A 70 -15.16 -11.98 -18.23
N TRP A 71 -15.56 -12.84 -19.17
CA TRP A 71 -16.99 -12.94 -19.55
C TRP A 71 -17.58 -14.36 -19.55
N ASP A 72 -16.77 -15.41 -19.67
CA ASP A 72 -17.29 -16.74 -20.02
C ASP A 72 -17.68 -17.59 -18.80
N ASP A 73 -16.97 -17.45 -17.67
CA ASP A 73 -17.19 -18.24 -16.46
C ASP A 73 -17.03 -17.38 -15.20
N PRO A 74 -18.11 -17.06 -14.48
CA PRO A 74 -18.05 -16.24 -13.27
C PRO A 74 -17.08 -16.74 -12.19
N ALA A 75 -16.85 -18.05 -12.09
CA ALA A 75 -15.88 -18.61 -11.15
C ALA A 75 -14.45 -18.24 -11.55
N GLN A 76 -14.13 -18.31 -12.84
CA GLN A 76 -12.84 -17.87 -13.39
C GLN A 76 -12.66 -16.36 -13.27
N VAL A 77 -13.71 -15.57 -13.54
CA VAL A 77 -13.68 -14.11 -13.41
C VAL A 77 -13.41 -13.71 -11.95
N LEU A 78 -14.09 -14.34 -10.99
CA LEU A 78 -13.85 -14.10 -9.56
C LEU A 78 -12.47 -14.58 -9.11
N ALA A 79 -12.01 -15.74 -9.59
CA ALA A 79 -10.68 -16.26 -9.29
C ALA A 79 -9.58 -15.33 -9.83
N LEU A 80 -9.78 -14.76 -11.02
CA LEU A 80 -8.90 -13.75 -11.61
C LEU A 80 -8.80 -12.52 -10.69
N GLY A 81 -9.94 -11.97 -10.26
CA GLY A 81 -9.96 -10.82 -9.36
C GLY A 81 -9.31 -11.11 -8.00
N ALA A 82 -9.60 -12.28 -7.44
CA ALA A 82 -8.98 -12.73 -6.20
C ALA A 82 -7.46 -12.91 -6.35
N ALA A 83 -6.97 -13.46 -7.46
CA ALA A 83 -5.54 -13.56 -7.74
C ALA A 83 -4.85 -12.20 -7.78
N VAL A 84 -5.47 -11.19 -8.42
CA VAL A 84 -4.95 -9.81 -8.43
C VAL A 84 -4.87 -9.23 -7.02
N ALA A 85 -5.92 -9.38 -6.21
CA ALA A 85 -5.91 -8.91 -4.83
C ALA A 85 -4.87 -9.63 -3.95
N LEU A 86 -4.72 -10.95 -4.10
CA LEU A 86 -3.71 -11.73 -3.38
C LEU A 86 -2.29 -11.33 -3.77
N ASP A 87 -2.01 -11.15 -5.07
CA ASP A 87 -0.72 -10.68 -5.55
C ASP A 87 -0.40 -9.28 -5.00
N TYR A 88 -1.36 -8.35 -5.06
CA TYR A 88 -1.22 -7.01 -4.47
C TYR A 88 -0.90 -7.09 -2.97
N ALA A 89 -1.67 -7.87 -2.19
CA ALA A 89 -1.47 -7.99 -0.75
C ALA A 89 -0.10 -8.60 -0.42
N ALA A 90 0.32 -9.63 -1.16
CA ALA A 90 1.63 -10.26 -0.99
C ALA A 90 2.76 -9.26 -1.27
N ARG A 91 2.66 -8.46 -2.33
CA ARG A 91 3.65 -7.42 -2.67
C ARG A 91 3.70 -6.29 -1.66
N ARG A 92 2.57 -5.97 -1.03
CA ARG A 92 2.53 -5.05 0.12
C ARG A 92 3.06 -5.65 1.42
N GLY A 93 3.42 -6.94 1.43
CA GLY A 93 4.04 -7.61 2.56
C GLY A 93 3.07 -8.35 3.49
N ALA A 94 1.84 -8.64 3.06
CA ALA A 94 0.93 -9.48 3.83
C ALA A 94 1.50 -10.90 3.95
N ALA A 95 1.78 -11.34 5.18
CA ALA A 95 2.44 -12.62 5.46
C ALA A 95 1.47 -13.80 5.65
N ASP A 96 0.21 -13.52 5.97
CA ASP A 96 -0.81 -14.54 6.28
C ASP A 96 -2.22 -14.11 5.83
N PRO A 97 -3.22 -15.00 5.89
CA PRO A 97 -4.59 -14.69 5.48
C PRO A 97 -5.26 -13.55 6.28
N ALA A 98 -4.93 -13.39 7.57
CA ALA A 98 -5.51 -12.34 8.40
C ALA A 98 -4.93 -10.96 8.01
N ALA A 99 -3.61 -10.89 7.83
CA ALA A 99 -2.92 -9.71 7.31
C ALA A 99 -3.40 -9.35 5.90
N THR A 100 -3.61 -10.36 5.04
CA THR A 100 -4.15 -10.19 3.68
C THR A 100 -5.53 -9.53 3.72
N ARG A 101 -6.46 -10.08 4.50
CA ARG A 101 -7.81 -9.52 4.66
C ARG A 101 -7.77 -8.11 5.22
N ALA A 102 -6.97 -7.89 6.26
CA ALA A 102 -6.84 -6.58 6.90
C ALA A 102 -6.26 -5.54 5.93
N LEU A 103 -5.34 -5.93 5.05
CA LEU A 103 -4.76 -5.05 4.03
C LEU A 103 -5.76 -4.71 2.94
N LEU A 104 -6.40 -5.72 2.34
CA LEU A 104 -7.38 -5.53 1.28
C LEU A 104 -8.60 -4.72 1.77
N GLY A 105 -9.04 -4.92 3.01
CA GLY A 105 -10.10 -4.10 3.59
C GLY A 105 -9.78 -2.60 3.65
N ARG A 106 -8.49 -2.23 3.77
CA ARG A 106 -8.05 -0.81 3.84
C ARG A 106 -7.71 -0.20 2.50
N GLU A 107 -7.12 -0.98 1.61
CA GLU A 107 -6.47 -0.48 0.40
C GLU A 107 -6.52 -1.45 -0.79
N SER A 108 -7.51 -2.36 -0.86
CA SER A 108 -7.69 -3.24 -2.02
C SER A 108 -7.65 -2.43 -3.33
N PRO A 109 -6.88 -2.88 -4.34
CA PRO A 109 -6.83 -2.25 -5.65
C PRO A 109 -8.04 -2.64 -6.52
N LEU A 110 -8.89 -3.55 -6.03
CA LEU A 110 -9.95 -4.17 -6.81
C LEU A 110 -11.24 -4.28 -5.98
N ALA A 111 -12.37 -4.12 -6.64
CA ALA A 111 -13.68 -4.48 -6.10
C ALA A 111 -14.50 -5.26 -7.12
N VAL A 112 -15.42 -6.09 -6.62
CA VAL A 112 -16.36 -6.87 -7.43
C VAL A 112 -17.68 -6.13 -7.49
N LEU A 113 -18.18 -5.90 -8.71
CA LEU A 113 -19.48 -5.30 -8.94
C LEU A 113 -20.44 -6.34 -9.54
N VAL A 114 -21.55 -6.55 -8.83
CA VAL A 114 -22.58 -7.53 -9.18
C VAL A 114 -23.85 -6.78 -9.61
N PRO A 115 -24.17 -6.71 -10.91
CA PRO A 115 -25.31 -5.96 -11.40
C PRO A 115 -26.58 -6.79 -11.33
N GLY A 116 -27.44 -6.44 -10.37
CA GLY A 116 -28.77 -7.03 -10.24
C GLY A 116 -28.79 -8.39 -9.55
N GLU A 117 -29.84 -9.18 -9.85
CA GLU A 117 -30.00 -10.53 -9.31
C GLU A 117 -29.00 -11.48 -9.98
N VAL A 118 -28.16 -12.10 -9.16
CA VAL A 118 -27.25 -13.15 -9.56
C VAL A 118 -27.83 -14.51 -9.24
N SER A 119 -27.45 -15.52 -10.03
CA SER A 119 -27.72 -16.91 -9.70
C SER A 119 -27.23 -17.26 -8.29
N ASP A 120 -28.06 -17.97 -7.51
CA ASP A 120 -27.70 -18.49 -6.17
C ASP A 120 -26.40 -19.32 -6.20
N ALA A 121 -26.04 -19.89 -7.35
CA ALA A 121 -24.80 -20.63 -7.55
C ALA A 121 -23.54 -19.74 -7.40
N LEU A 122 -23.66 -18.41 -7.49
CA LEU A 122 -22.56 -17.46 -7.31
C LEU A 122 -22.34 -17.06 -5.85
N ASP A 123 -23.31 -17.30 -4.97
CA ASP A 123 -23.19 -16.90 -3.57
C ASP A 123 -22.00 -17.51 -2.83
N PRO A 124 -21.67 -18.81 -3.00
CA PRO A 124 -20.47 -19.38 -2.39
C PRO A 124 -19.18 -18.71 -2.85
N LEU A 125 -19.08 -18.38 -4.15
CA LEU A 125 -17.90 -17.72 -4.74
C LEU A 125 -17.76 -16.28 -4.22
N LEU A 126 -18.87 -15.55 -4.15
CA LEU A 126 -18.91 -14.19 -3.62
C LEU A 126 -18.62 -14.14 -2.12
N ALA A 127 -19.07 -15.14 -1.37
CA ALA A 127 -18.75 -15.30 0.04
C ALA A 127 -17.24 -15.55 0.23
N GLU A 128 -16.63 -16.40 -0.60
CA GLU A 128 -15.19 -16.65 -0.58
C GLU A 128 -14.39 -15.38 -0.92
N ALA A 129 -14.80 -14.62 -1.94
CA ALA A 129 -14.16 -13.34 -2.28
C ALA A 129 -14.28 -12.32 -1.13
N THR A 130 -15.45 -12.22 -0.48
CA THR A 130 -15.65 -11.36 0.69
C THR A 130 -14.78 -11.81 1.87
N ALA A 131 -14.67 -13.12 2.10
CA ALA A 131 -13.85 -13.70 3.16
C ALA A 131 -12.34 -13.46 2.94
N LEU A 132 -11.91 -13.29 1.69
CA LEU A 132 -10.56 -12.88 1.31
C LEU A 132 -10.30 -11.39 1.59
N GLY A 133 -11.35 -10.58 1.67
CA GLY A 133 -11.28 -9.13 1.91
C GLY A 133 -11.55 -8.29 0.66
N LEU A 134 -11.99 -8.90 -0.44
CA LEU A 134 -12.43 -8.15 -1.62
C LEU A 134 -13.77 -7.47 -1.33
N PRO A 135 -13.88 -6.14 -1.57
CA PRO A 135 -15.17 -5.47 -1.54
C PRO A 135 -16.09 -6.03 -2.63
N VAL A 136 -17.28 -6.50 -2.23
CA VAL A 136 -18.33 -6.95 -3.15
C VAL A 136 -19.52 -6.01 -3.05
N VAL A 137 -19.87 -5.39 -4.16
CA VAL A 137 -20.99 -4.46 -4.28
C VAL A 137 -22.12 -5.16 -5.04
N ARG A 138 -23.26 -5.36 -4.37
CA ARG A 138 -24.50 -5.91 -4.95
C ARG A 138 -25.54 -4.80 -5.11
N GLY A 139 -26.27 -4.75 -6.23
CA GLY A 139 -27.45 -3.88 -6.39
C GLY A 139 -27.50 -3.06 -7.69
N GLY A 140 -28.72 -2.70 -8.10
CA GLY A 140 -29.04 -2.11 -9.42
C GLY A 140 -28.91 -0.58 -9.56
N ALA A 141 -29.00 -0.14 -10.82
CA ALA A 141 -29.04 1.21 -11.42
C ALA A 141 -27.96 2.25 -11.04
N VAL A 142 -27.39 2.26 -9.83
CA VAL A 142 -26.50 3.35 -9.36
C VAL A 142 -25.10 2.87 -9.00
N HIS A 143 -24.49 2.12 -9.93
CA HIS A 143 -23.16 1.53 -9.75
C HIS A 143 -22.06 2.54 -9.37
N ARG A 144 -22.07 3.77 -9.90
CA ARG A 144 -21.02 4.75 -9.60
C ARG A 144 -21.03 5.23 -8.15
N LEU A 145 -22.21 5.47 -7.57
CA LEU A 145 -22.31 5.86 -6.16
C LEU A 145 -21.84 4.73 -5.25
N ALA A 146 -22.17 3.49 -5.60
CA ALA A 146 -21.76 2.33 -4.84
C ALA A 146 -20.24 2.09 -4.92
N VAL A 147 -19.63 2.35 -6.07
CA VAL A 147 -18.16 2.29 -6.23
C VAL A 147 -17.45 3.37 -5.40
N GLY A 148 -17.97 4.61 -5.39
CA GLY A 148 -17.43 5.69 -4.55
C GLY A 148 -17.60 5.45 -3.05
N ALA A 149 -18.49 4.53 -2.64
CA ALA A 149 -18.69 4.15 -1.24
C ALA A 149 -17.76 3.03 -0.77
N ILE A 150 -16.93 2.45 -1.66
CA ILE A 150 -15.99 1.39 -1.29
C ILE A 150 -14.91 1.97 -0.37
N PRO A 151 -14.77 1.50 0.89
CA PRO A 151 -13.83 2.08 1.84
C PRO A 151 -12.38 2.08 1.36
N ALA A 152 -11.94 1.00 0.71
CA ALA A 152 -10.59 0.89 0.16
C ALA A 152 -10.31 1.92 -0.93
N PHE A 153 -11.31 2.21 -1.78
CA PHE A 153 -11.18 3.21 -2.83
C PHE A 153 -11.17 4.61 -2.24
N ALA A 154 -12.04 4.90 -1.27
CA ALA A 154 -12.05 6.19 -0.58
C ALA A 154 -10.71 6.50 0.12
N SER A 155 -10.06 5.50 0.72
CA SER A 155 -8.71 5.66 1.28
C SER A 155 -7.71 6.07 0.18
N ARG A 156 -7.73 5.39 -0.96
CA ARG A 156 -6.81 5.65 -2.08
C ARG A 156 -7.08 7.01 -2.74
N GLU A 157 -8.35 7.39 -2.92
CA GLU A 157 -8.76 8.73 -3.35
C GLU A 157 -8.22 9.82 -2.41
N THR A 158 -8.33 9.60 -1.10
CA THR A 158 -7.78 10.53 -0.09
C THR A 158 -6.27 10.68 -0.25
N GLY A 159 -5.57 9.57 -0.52
CA GLY A 159 -4.16 9.60 -0.89
C GLY A 159 -3.92 10.46 -2.13
N HIS A 160 -4.46 10.04 -3.27
CA HIS A 160 -4.29 10.67 -4.59
C HIS A 160 -4.65 12.16 -4.64
N ALA A 161 -5.60 12.60 -3.82
CA ALA A 161 -5.99 14.01 -3.73
C ALA A 161 -4.85 14.94 -3.25
N ALA A 162 -3.82 14.39 -2.60
CA ALA A 162 -2.66 15.17 -2.20
C ALA A 162 -1.80 15.55 -3.41
N ALA A 163 -1.53 16.86 -3.53
CA ALA A 163 -0.68 17.43 -4.57
C ALA A 163 0.81 17.19 -4.28
N LEU A 164 1.30 15.97 -4.49
CA LEU A 164 2.72 15.61 -4.32
C LEU A 164 3.61 16.00 -5.51
N GLY A 165 3.05 16.62 -6.54
CA GLY A 165 3.79 17.07 -7.73
C GLY A 165 4.29 15.94 -8.65
N ARG A 166 3.92 14.68 -8.37
CA ARG A 166 4.25 13.50 -9.17
C ARG A 166 3.22 12.38 -8.94
N PRO A 167 3.06 11.41 -9.85
CA PRO A 167 2.21 10.25 -9.62
C PRO A 167 2.65 9.48 -8.38
N HIS A 168 1.68 9.01 -7.59
CA HIS A 168 1.94 8.26 -6.38
C HIS A 168 0.84 7.25 -6.09
N ASP A 169 1.22 6.06 -5.64
CA ASP A 169 0.33 4.96 -5.28
C ASP A 169 1.09 3.86 -4.51
N PRO A 170 0.44 3.13 -3.58
CA PRO A 170 1.02 1.92 -3.01
C PRO A 170 1.58 0.93 -4.04
N ALA A 171 0.91 0.80 -5.19
CA ALA A 171 1.31 -0.14 -6.22
C ALA A 171 2.59 0.28 -6.98
N LEU A 172 2.99 1.56 -6.92
CA LEU A 172 4.24 2.00 -7.54
C LEU A 172 5.47 1.45 -6.80
N ALA A 173 5.34 1.07 -5.53
CA ALA A 173 6.41 0.39 -4.79
C ALA A 173 6.72 -1.02 -5.33
N PHE A 174 5.89 -1.57 -6.21
CA PHE A 174 6.12 -2.87 -6.85
C PHE A 174 7.07 -2.77 -8.04
N GLU A 175 7.24 -1.56 -8.58
CA GLU A 175 8.14 -1.31 -9.69
C GLU A 175 9.58 -1.51 -9.20
N THR A 176 10.30 -2.44 -9.81
CA THR A 176 11.72 -2.66 -9.51
C THR A 176 12.52 -1.46 -10.01
N VAL A 177 12.68 -0.43 -9.19
CA VAL A 177 13.50 0.74 -9.51
C VAL A 177 14.80 0.65 -8.72
N ALA A 178 15.80 0.00 -9.31
CA ALA A 178 17.14 -0.11 -8.74
C ALA A 178 17.94 1.18 -8.96
N GLY A 179 17.50 2.29 -8.35
CA GLY A 179 18.34 3.47 -8.20
C GLY A 179 19.39 3.24 -7.10
N GLU A 180 20.58 3.83 -7.26
CA GLU A 180 21.53 3.89 -6.14
C GLU A 180 20.88 4.56 -4.92
N VAL A 181 21.09 4.00 -3.73
CA VAL A 181 20.65 4.62 -2.47
C VAL A 181 21.32 5.98 -2.36
N ARG A 182 20.52 7.05 -2.28
CA ARG A 182 21.04 8.43 -2.28
C ARG A 182 20.94 9.10 -0.92
N ILE A 183 19.99 8.67 -0.09
CA ILE A 183 19.83 9.15 1.28
C ILE A 183 19.57 7.99 2.24
N GLY A 184 20.10 8.10 3.46
CA GLY A 184 19.94 7.10 4.49
C GLY A 184 20.74 5.83 4.23
N GLY A 185 20.31 4.70 4.81
CA GLY A 185 20.96 3.40 4.67
C GLY A 185 22.39 3.33 5.23
N ASN A 186 22.72 4.19 6.20
CA ASN A 186 24.06 4.25 6.79
C ASN A 186 24.00 4.41 8.32
N PRO A 187 25.07 4.04 9.06
CA PRO A 187 25.07 4.07 10.52
C PRO A 187 24.90 5.46 11.16
N LEU A 188 25.00 6.53 10.37
CA LEU A 188 24.80 7.91 10.83
C LEU A 188 23.40 8.44 10.58
N SER A 189 22.52 7.62 9.99
CA SER A 189 21.13 7.94 9.71
C SER A 189 20.19 7.26 10.70
N SER A 190 18.93 7.71 10.76
CA SER A 190 17.91 7.11 11.62
C SER A 190 16.52 7.19 11.02
N TYR A 191 15.68 6.23 11.39
CA TYR A 191 14.25 6.22 11.10
C TYR A 191 13.48 5.67 12.31
N VAL A 192 12.43 6.39 12.71
CA VAL A 192 11.53 5.98 13.79
C VAL A 192 10.12 6.52 13.55
N LEU A 193 9.11 5.72 13.87
CA LEU A 193 7.73 6.15 14.03
C LEU A 193 7.32 6.02 15.51
N HIS A 194 6.71 7.06 16.07
CA HIS A 194 6.34 7.11 17.49
C HIS A 194 4.95 7.74 17.68
N HIS A 195 4.34 7.55 18.85
CA HIS A 195 2.96 7.93 19.15
C HIS A 195 2.81 9.34 19.76
N GLU A 196 3.88 10.15 19.69
CA GLU A 196 3.95 11.47 20.31
C GLU A 196 3.97 12.57 19.24
N GLY A 197 3.10 12.45 18.21
CA GLY A 197 2.98 13.49 17.18
C GLY A 197 2.44 14.80 17.75
N GLU A 198 3.12 15.92 17.43
CA GLU A 198 2.78 17.25 17.99
C GLU A 198 2.01 18.15 17.02
N ARG A 199 2.15 17.94 15.71
CA ARG A 199 1.52 18.74 14.65
C ARG A 199 1.18 17.90 13.42
N ASP A 200 0.38 18.44 12.51
CA ASP A 200 0.18 17.83 11.20
C ASP A 200 1.03 18.55 10.15
N GLY A 201 1.92 17.83 9.46
CA GLY A 201 2.73 18.41 8.39
C GLY A 201 4.12 17.80 8.27
N VAL A 202 4.91 18.39 7.37
CA VAL A 202 6.28 17.97 7.07
C VAL A 202 7.22 19.13 7.32
N GLU A 203 8.28 18.90 8.10
CA GLU A 203 9.40 19.84 8.26
C GLU A 203 10.67 19.20 7.75
N VAL A 204 11.39 19.97 6.93
CA VAL A 204 12.70 19.60 6.41
C VAL A 204 13.72 20.61 6.92
N VAL A 205 14.80 20.12 7.52
CA VAL A 205 15.88 20.95 8.04
C VAL A 205 17.23 20.52 7.48
N GLY A 206 17.96 21.49 6.93
CA GLY A 206 19.24 21.28 6.29
C GLY A 206 19.13 20.92 4.81
N GLU A 207 20.27 20.92 4.13
CA GLU A 207 20.38 20.58 2.72
C GLU A 207 20.45 19.06 2.52
N PRO A 208 19.86 18.50 1.44
CA PRO A 208 19.90 17.07 1.16
C PRO A 208 21.32 16.49 1.22
N SER A 209 21.49 15.43 2.00
CA SER A 209 22.75 14.67 2.09
C SER A 209 22.48 13.20 2.39
N ALA A 210 23.50 12.35 2.23
CA ALA A 210 23.37 10.93 2.53
C ALA A 210 23.01 10.63 4.00
N ARG A 211 23.33 11.55 4.92
CA ARG A 211 23.08 11.39 6.36
C ARG A 211 21.77 12.07 6.73
N VAL A 212 20.75 11.26 7.06
CA VAL A 212 19.38 11.74 7.28
C VAL A 212 18.77 11.13 8.54
N GLY A 213 18.02 11.93 9.28
CA GLY A 213 17.13 11.50 10.35
C GLY A 213 15.70 11.72 9.91
N ILE A 214 14.88 10.67 9.98
CA ILE A 214 13.45 10.72 9.68
C ILE A 214 12.70 10.29 10.93
N GLU A 215 11.90 11.21 11.48
CA GLU A 215 11.04 10.96 12.63
C GLU A 215 9.59 11.19 12.22
N VAL A 216 8.74 10.21 12.53
CA VAL A 216 7.32 10.21 12.19
C VAL A 216 6.51 10.13 13.49
N GLY A 217 6.00 11.26 13.94
CA GLY A 217 5.09 11.33 15.08
C GLY A 217 3.64 11.14 14.61
N VAL A 218 2.96 10.14 15.14
CA VAL A 218 1.52 9.92 14.88
C VAL A 218 0.73 10.17 16.16
N LEU A 219 -0.49 10.69 16.03
CA LEU A 219 -1.41 10.82 17.16
C LEU A 219 -2.82 10.45 16.71
N ALA A 220 -3.36 9.37 17.30
CA ALA A 220 -4.74 8.93 17.07
C ALA A 220 -5.25 8.10 18.27
N PRO A 221 -6.57 8.07 18.52
CA PRO A 221 -7.14 7.18 19.52
C PRO A 221 -6.76 5.71 19.24
N GLY A 222 -6.22 5.03 20.25
CA GLY A 222 -5.84 3.61 20.16
C GLY A 222 -4.48 3.33 19.50
N VAL A 223 -3.74 4.36 19.07
CA VAL A 223 -2.34 4.20 18.65
C VAL A 223 -1.46 4.29 19.89
N ASP A 224 -1.01 3.13 20.37
CA ASP A 224 -0.07 2.99 21.48
C ASP A 224 1.33 2.59 20.98
N LEU A 225 2.26 2.42 21.92
CA LEU A 225 3.61 1.99 21.62
C LEU A 225 3.68 0.68 20.80
N ALA A 226 2.79 -0.29 21.05
CA ALA A 226 2.79 -1.55 20.30
C ALA A 226 2.28 -1.37 18.87
N ALA A 227 1.24 -0.56 18.67
CA ALA A 227 0.73 -0.23 17.34
C ALA A 227 1.80 0.49 16.48
N THR A 228 2.68 1.29 17.10
CA THR A 228 3.72 2.02 16.35
C THR A 228 4.76 1.13 15.68
N ALA A 229 5.06 -0.06 16.20
CA ALA A 229 6.03 -0.96 15.57
C ALA A 229 5.55 -1.47 14.20
N ALA A 230 4.29 -1.91 14.13
CA ALA A 230 3.68 -2.35 12.88
C ALA A 230 3.52 -1.19 11.89
N LEU A 231 3.09 -0.02 12.37
CA LEU A 231 3.00 1.19 11.54
C LEU A 231 4.37 1.64 11.03
N GLU A 232 5.43 1.55 11.84
CA GLU A 232 6.80 1.92 11.44
C GLU A 232 7.27 1.07 10.25
N ALA A 233 7.06 -0.25 10.35
CA ALA A 233 7.43 -1.20 9.31
C ALA A 233 6.65 -0.97 8.01
N GLU A 234 5.35 -0.66 8.10
CA GLU A 234 4.52 -0.36 6.93
C GLU A 234 4.90 0.98 6.29
N ALA A 235 5.06 2.04 7.09
CA ALA A 235 5.40 3.38 6.65
C ALA A 235 6.79 3.49 6.00
N ALA A 236 7.69 2.56 6.31
CA ALA A 236 9.00 2.48 5.65
C ALA A 236 8.88 2.29 4.12
N ALA A 237 7.79 1.69 3.63
CA ALA A 237 7.55 1.52 2.19
C ALA A 237 6.98 2.77 1.51
N TYR A 238 6.47 3.75 2.26
CA TYR A 238 5.65 4.84 1.70
C TYR A 238 6.42 5.83 0.83
N PRO A 239 7.72 6.12 1.05
CA PRO A 239 8.48 6.87 0.06
C PRO A 239 8.50 6.21 -1.32
N GLY A 240 8.52 4.86 -1.34
CA GLY A 240 8.43 4.07 -2.57
C GLY A 240 7.08 4.16 -3.28
N PHE A 241 6.07 4.78 -2.67
CA PHE A 241 4.79 5.02 -3.35
C PHE A 241 4.91 6.15 -4.37
N LEU A 242 5.98 6.96 -4.33
CA LEU A 242 6.26 7.94 -5.37
C LEU A 242 6.84 7.25 -6.60
N GLN A 243 6.33 7.58 -7.79
CA GLN A 243 6.84 7.02 -9.03
C GLN A 243 8.37 7.12 -9.13
N GLY A 244 9.08 6.02 -9.39
CA GLY A 244 10.54 6.03 -9.57
C GLY A 244 11.35 6.17 -8.29
N VAL A 245 10.75 6.03 -7.11
CA VAL A 245 11.41 6.05 -5.81
C VAL A 245 11.37 4.66 -5.19
N THR A 246 12.43 4.26 -4.51
CA THR A 246 12.46 3.03 -3.70
C THR A 246 12.83 3.35 -2.27
N SER A 247 12.27 2.57 -1.34
CA SER A 247 12.65 2.65 0.07
C SER A 247 12.64 1.28 0.73
N HIS A 248 13.56 1.06 1.66
CA HIS A 248 13.61 -0.13 2.49
C HIS A 248 14.29 0.18 3.81
N VAL A 249 13.92 -0.57 4.85
CA VAL A 249 14.58 -0.49 6.15
C VAL A 249 16.01 -1.03 6.02
N SER A 250 16.97 -0.28 6.54
CA SER A 250 18.38 -0.66 6.61
C SER A 250 18.87 -0.39 8.04
N ASP A 251 18.97 -1.46 8.81
CA ASP A 251 19.23 -1.48 10.25
C ASP A 251 18.29 -0.56 11.04
N HIS A 252 18.80 0.61 11.44
CA HIS A 252 18.05 1.61 12.23
C HIS A 252 17.60 2.82 11.41
N SER A 253 17.79 2.79 10.09
CA SER A 253 17.53 3.89 9.17
C SER A 253 16.65 3.44 8.00
N LEU A 254 16.16 4.42 7.24
CA LEU A 254 15.49 4.17 5.98
C LEU A 254 16.46 4.48 4.84
N ALA A 255 16.70 3.50 3.97
CA ALA A 255 17.46 3.71 2.74
C ALA A 255 16.47 4.12 1.64
N ILE A 256 16.73 5.24 0.97
CA ILE A 256 15.87 5.75 -0.10
C ILE A 256 16.71 6.03 -1.34
N GLY A 257 16.29 5.45 -2.47
CA GLY A 257 16.88 5.60 -3.79
C GLY A 257 15.85 6.10 -4.80
N TRP A 258 16.31 6.55 -5.95
CA TRP A 258 15.43 6.92 -7.06
C TRP A 258 16.14 6.86 -8.41
N GLU A 259 15.32 6.64 -9.45
CA GLU A 259 15.70 6.75 -10.84
C GLU A 259 15.01 7.98 -11.48
N GLY A 260 15.71 8.64 -12.40
CA GLY A 260 15.21 9.84 -13.06
C GLY A 260 15.16 11.06 -12.13
N ILE A 261 14.00 11.73 -12.08
CA ILE A 261 13.84 13.01 -11.38
C ILE A 261 13.84 12.79 -9.86
N ALA A 262 14.77 13.46 -9.19
CA ALA A 262 14.92 13.38 -7.74
C ALA A 262 13.66 13.89 -7.02
N PRO A 263 13.09 13.11 -6.07
CA PRO A 263 12.11 13.65 -5.15
C PRO A 263 12.77 14.72 -4.27
N THR A 264 12.03 15.78 -3.94
CA THR A 264 12.45 16.67 -2.85
C THR A 264 12.25 15.95 -1.52
N PRO A 265 12.97 16.33 -0.45
CA PRO A 265 12.70 15.78 0.88
C PRO A 265 11.26 16.02 1.35
N VAL A 266 10.66 17.14 0.94
CA VAL A 266 9.24 17.43 1.19
C VAL A 266 8.35 16.39 0.52
N HIS A 267 8.62 16.00 -0.73
CA HIS A 267 7.86 14.92 -1.40
C HIS A 267 7.94 13.60 -0.62
N ILE A 268 9.12 13.24 -0.10
CA ILE A 268 9.30 12.02 0.70
C ILE A 268 8.47 12.09 1.99
N GLY A 269 8.57 13.20 2.73
CA GLY A 269 7.82 13.37 3.97
C GLY A 269 6.31 13.43 3.73
N GLU A 270 5.87 14.09 2.67
CA GLU A 270 4.46 14.18 2.32
C GLU A 270 3.90 12.83 1.86
N ALA A 271 4.67 12.01 1.14
CA ALA A 271 4.26 10.65 0.80
C ALA A 271 4.00 9.81 2.07
N ILE A 272 4.92 9.85 3.04
CA ILE A 272 4.74 9.19 4.34
C ILE A 272 3.48 9.73 5.03
N ARG A 273 3.34 11.06 5.14
CA ARG A 273 2.23 11.72 5.83
C ARG A 273 0.89 11.35 5.22
N VAL A 274 0.71 11.61 3.93
CA VAL A 274 -0.54 11.44 3.22
C VAL A 274 -0.99 9.99 3.24
N TRP A 275 -0.10 9.04 2.96
CA TRP A 275 -0.49 7.63 2.89
C TRP A 275 -0.73 7.00 4.26
N LEU A 276 -0.02 7.45 5.31
CA LEU A 276 -0.38 7.11 6.70
C LEU A 276 -1.79 7.58 7.05
N LYS A 277 -2.13 8.83 6.71
CA LYS A 277 -3.47 9.40 6.95
C LYS A 277 -4.54 8.68 6.13
N ALA A 278 -4.27 8.41 4.85
CA ALA A 278 -5.20 7.75 3.94
C ALA A 278 -5.52 6.32 4.37
N ILE A 279 -4.49 5.49 4.59
CA ILE A 279 -4.64 4.04 4.84
C ILE A 279 -5.12 3.77 6.27
N HIS A 280 -4.58 4.50 7.25
CA HIS A 280 -4.85 4.25 8.68
C HIS A 280 -5.79 5.27 9.31
N ARG A 281 -6.32 6.23 8.54
CA ARG A 281 -7.25 7.27 8.99
C ARG A 281 -6.69 8.07 10.17
N LEU A 282 -5.38 8.28 10.19
CA LEU A 282 -4.72 9.04 11.24
C LEU A 282 -5.06 10.53 11.07
N PRO A 283 -5.55 11.22 12.11
CA PRO A 283 -5.87 12.64 12.00
C PRO A 283 -4.60 13.51 11.95
N LEU A 284 -3.55 13.10 12.64
CA LEU A 284 -2.30 13.84 12.80
C LEU A 284 -1.10 12.96 12.48
N VAL A 285 -0.28 13.43 11.55
CA VAL A 285 1.03 12.85 11.22
C VAL A 285 2.06 13.98 11.08
N ASP A 286 3.03 14.04 12.00
CA ASP A 286 4.18 14.95 12.02
C ASP A 286 5.39 14.25 11.42
N VAL A 287 5.86 14.68 10.26
CA VAL A 287 7.08 14.14 9.66
C VAL A 287 8.21 15.16 9.76
N ARG A 288 9.29 14.77 10.44
CA ARG A 288 10.50 15.58 10.60
C ARG A 288 11.65 14.92 9.86
N ILE A 289 12.21 15.63 8.90
CA ILE A 289 13.38 15.19 8.13
C ILE A 289 14.51 16.16 8.40
N ALA A 290 15.61 15.67 8.95
CA ALA A 290 16.81 16.47 9.15
C ALA A 290 17.98 15.87 8.38
N PHE A 291 18.82 16.72 7.79
CA PHE A 291 20.05 16.32 7.12
C PHE A 291 21.27 16.81 7.87
N ALA A 292 22.37 16.07 7.76
CA ALA A 292 23.65 16.54 8.28
C ALA A 292 24.21 17.62 7.35
N PRO A 293 24.97 18.60 7.88
CA PRO A 293 25.77 19.48 7.03
C PRO A 293 26.80 18.67 6.23
N PRO A 294 27.26 19.15 5.07
CA PRO A 294 28.26 18.47 4.24
C PRO A 294 29.56 18.14 4.98
N GLN A 295 29.93 19.00 5.94
CA GLN A 295 31.08 18.81 6.81
C GLN A 295 30.65 18.95 8.28
N GLY A 296 31.14 18.06 9.16
CA GLY A 296 30.91 18.12 10.60
C GLY A 296 29.80 17.19 11.13
N ARG A 297 29.44 17.44 12.41
CA ARG A 297 28.39 16.73 13.17
C ARG A 297 27.14 17.60 13.24
N SER A 298 25.96 16.98 13.17
CA SER A 298 24.69 17.66 13.42
C SER A 298 24.19 17.23 14.80
N ALA A 299 24.09 18.16 15.75
CA ALA A 299 23.52 17.89 17.07
C ALA A 299 22.09 17.34 16.95
N ARG A 300 21.28 17.94 16.07
CA ARG A 300 19.92 17.50 15.78
C ARG A 300 19.84 16.06 15.29
N LEU A 301 20.76 15.61 14.43
CA LEU A 301 20.78 14.20 14.02
C LEU A 301 21.22 13.26 15.13
N VAL A 302 22.14 13.69 15.98
CA VAL A 302 22.52 12.92 17.17
C VAL A 302 21.31 12.76 18.09
N ASP A 303 20.56 13.83 18.32
CA ASP A 303 19.35 13.81 19.15
C ASP A 303 18.26 12.92 18.54
N MET A 304 18.00 13.05 17.24
CA MET A 304 17.02 12.18 16.55
C MET A 304 17.41 10.71 16.59
N ARG A 305 18.71 10.39 16.47
CA ARG A 305 19.21 9.02 16.62
C ARG A 305 19.04 8.49 18.03
N ALA A 306 19.30 9.32 19.04
CA ALA A 306 19.11 8.95 20.44
C ALA A 306 17.62 8.67 20.73
N ARG A 307 16.71 9.55 20.28
CA ARG A 307 15.26 9.33 20.40
C ARG A 307 14.79 8.08 19.66
N ALA A 308 15.30 7.85 18.44
CA ALA A 308 14.98 6.65 17.68
C ALA A 308 15.40 5.37 18.41
N ALA A 309 16.58 5.38 19.06
CA ALA A 309 17.04 4.26 19.86
C ALA A 309 16.15 4.06 21.11
N GLU A 310 15.83 5.15 21.82
CA GLU A 310 14.98 5.13 23.01
C GLU A 310 13.60 4.54 22.71
N PHE A 311 12.90 5.02 21.68
CA PHE A 311 11.58 4.46 21.31
C PHE A 311 11.63 2.98 20.94
N LYS A 312 12.71 2.53 20.29
CA LYS A 312 12.90 1.13 19.93
C LYS A 312 13.19 0.27 21.16
N GLU A 313 14.00 0.76 22.10
CA GLU A 313 14.28 0.09 23.37
C GLU A 313 13.02 -0.05 24.22
N ILE A 314 12.25 1.03 24.40
CA ILE A 314 10.98 1.00 25.15
C ILE A 314 10.01 -0.01 24.53
N ARG A 315 9.96 -0.10 23.18
CA ARG A 315 9.16 -1.11 22.46
C ARG A 315 9.60 -2.53 22.80
N THR A 316 10.89 -2.83 22.71
CA THR A 316 11.43 -4.16 23.01
C THR A 316 11.16 -4.57 24.47
N LEU A 317 11.33 -3.64 25.41
CA LEU A 317 11.04 -3.88 26.83
C LEU A 317 9.54 -4.09 27.09
N GLY A 318 8.68 -3.30 26.45
CA GLY A 318 7.22 -3.44 26.55
C GLY A 318 6.71 -4.77 25.98
N GLU A 319 7.29 -5.25 24.88
CA GLU A 319 6.98 -6.57 24.32
C GLU A 319 7.41 -7.72 25.23
N ALA A 320 8.59 -7.61 25.85
CA ALA A 320 9.08 -8.60 26.81
C ALA A 320 8.17 -8.68 28.05
N ALA A 321 7.72 -7.53 28.58
CA ALA A 321 6.82 -7.48 29.73
C ALA A 321 5.42 -8.07 29.47
N ARG A 322 4.91 -8.03 28.22
CA ARG A 322 3.61 -8.64 27.85
C ARG A 322 3.67 -10.16 27.70
N LYS A 323 4.86 -10.75 27.61
CA LYS A 323 5.07 -12.20 27.43
C LYS A 323 5.28 -12.96 28.75
N VAL A 324 5.34 -12.25 29.88
CA VAL A 324 5.47 -12.79 31.25
C VAL A 324 4.11 -12.76 31.93
#